data_AF-A0A0U1NP89-F1
#
_entry.id   AF-A0A0U1NP89-F1
#
_cell.length_a   1.000
_cell.length_b   1.000
_cell.length_c   1.000
_cell.angle_alpha   90.00
_cell.angle_beta   90.00
_cell.angle_gamma   90.00
#
_symmetry.space_group_name_H-M   'P 1'
#
loop_
_entity.id
_entity.type
_entity.pdbx_description
1 polymer ?
#
loop_
_entity_poly.entity_id
_entity_poly.type
_entity_poly.pdbx_seq_one_letter_code
_entity_poly.pdbx_strand_id
1 'polypeptide(L)'
;MSSLSETSFDYDGVVWTCALLPYRIIACRDLIQYIVQVRNEKAYRNLSYFSEWEPIERHYPQLAMAGLPLNSPEVLSHEVKRRVMRLGNKPALNDDEIERGPTCNLGQLKTSK
;
A
#
# COMPACT_ATOMS: atom_id res chain seq x y z
N MET A 1 22.25 16.56 15.95
CA MET A 1 21.91 16.15 14.57
C MET A 1 20.78 17.03 14.10
N SER A 2 21.08 18.08 13.34
CA SER A 2 20.07 18.98 12.79
C SER A 2 19.26 18.18 11.77
N SER A 3 18.00 17.89 12.08
CA SER A 3 17.10 17.26 11.13
C SER A 3 16.94 18.19 9.94
N LEU A 4 17.39 17.76 8.77
CA LEU A 4 17.14 18.48 7.52
C LEU A 4 15.63 18.59 7.31
N SER A 5 15.18 19.71 6.77
CA SER A 5 13.77 19.86 6.42
C SER A 5 13.39 18.83 5.35
N GLU A 6 12.19 18.29 5.42
CA GLU A 6 11.65 17.35 4.42
C GLU A 6 11.64 17.94 2.99
N THR A 7 11.69 19.28 2.89
CA THR A 7 11.79 20.04 1.64
C THR A 7 13.22 20.23 1.12
N SER A 8 14.23 19.84 1.91
CA SER A 8 15.64 19.96 1.56
C SER A 8 15.98 19.03 0.40
N PHE A 9 16.93 19.45 -0.45
CA PHE A 9 17.43 18.61 -1.54
C PHE A 9 18.12 17.35 -1.00
N ASP A 10 18.88 17.50 0.08
CA ASP A 10 19.69 16.44 0.69
C ASP A 10 18.94 15.68 1.79
N TYR A 11 17.60 15.62 1.70
CA TYR A 11 16.82 14.86 2.67
C TYR A 11 17.05 13.36 2.48
N ASP A 12 17.49 12.65 3.52
CA ASP A 12 17.88 11.24 3.43
C ASP A 12 16.70 10.28 3.17
N GLY A 13 15.48 10.62 3.61
CA GLY A 13 14.30 9.75 3.51
C GLY A 13 13.67 9.69 2.12
N VAL A 14 14.45 9.79 1.05
CA VAL A 14 13.94 9.75 -0.33
C VAL A 14 13.72 8.29 -0.74
N VAL A 15 12.47 7.93 -0.98
CA VAL A 15 12.04 6.56 -1.33
C VAL A 15 12.06 6.38 -2.85
N TRP A 16 11.76 7.43 -3.60
CA TRP A 16 11.76 7.38 -5.06
C TRP A 16 12.02 8.76 -5.67
N THR A 17 12.77 8.78 -6.77
CA THR A 17 13.02 9.99 -7.58
C THR A 17 12.81 9.68 -9.04
N CYS A 18 12.17 10.60 -9.75
CA CYS A 18 12.07 10.51 -11.21
C CYS A 18 13.25 11.22 -11.88
N ALA A 19 13.87 10.58 -12.88
CA ALA A 19 14.86 11.25 -13.74
C ALA A 19 14.22 12.16 -14.80
N LEU A 20 12.98 11.86 -15.18
CA LEU A 20 12.26 12.51 -16.29
C LEU A 20 11.37 13.67 -15.84
N LEU A 21 10.87 13.61 -14.61
CA LEU A 21 9.93 14.58 -14.06
C LEU A 21 10.52 15.21 -12.80
N PRO A 22 10.17 16.47 -12.48
CA PRO A 22 10.64 17.16 -11.28
C PRO A 22 9.93 16.64 -10.02
N TYR A 23 9.70 15.34 -9.87
CA TYR A 23 8.97 14.75 -8.76
C TYR A 23 9.86 13.78 -7.98
N ARG A 24 9.63 13.75 -6.67
CA ARG A 24 10.18 12.74 -5.78
C ARG A 24 9.13 12.35 -4.74
N ILE A 25 9.32 11.17 -4.16
CA ILE A 25 8.52 10.67 -3.04
C ILE A 25 9.49 10.43 -1.91
N ILE A 26 9.15 10.98 -0.75
CA ILE A 26 9.93 10.80 0.48
C ILE A 26 9.07 10.08 1.52
N ALA A 27 9.72 9.39 2.44
CA ALA A 27 9.12 8.98 3.70
C ALA A 27 9.35 10.09 4.73
N CYS A 28 8.28 10.44 5.45
CA CYS A 28 8.37 11.32 6.61
C CYS A 28 9.34 10.72 7.64
N ARG A 29 9.94 11.55 8.50
CA ARG A 29 10.95 11.16 9.49
C ARG A 29 10.53 9.97 10.37
N ASP A 30 9.24 9.90 10.72
CA ASP A 30 8.71 8.83 11.56
C ASP A 30 8.45 7.52 10.80
N LEU A 31 8.67 7.51 9.47
CA LEU A 31 8.37 6.41 8.57
C LEU A 31 6.92 5.94 8.69
N ILE A 32 5.99 6.91 8.73
CA ILE A 32 4.54 6.66 8.83
C ILE A 32 3.78 7.19 7.60
N GLN A 33 4.38 8.08 6.81
CA GLN A 33 3.70 8.70 5.67
C GLN A 33 4.67 8.88 4.50
N TYR A 34 4.19 8.65 3.29
CA TYR A 34 4.81 9.09 2.05
C TYR A 34 4.36 10.50 1.72
N ILE A 35 5.28 11.32 1.22
CA ILE A 35 5.02 12.67 0.78
C ILE A 35 5.45 12.79 -0.67
N VAL A 36 4.50 13.07 -1.56
CA VAL A 36 4.79 13.39 -2.95
C VAL A 36 5.22 14.84 -3.01
N GLN A 37 6.38 15.09 -3.60
CA GLN A 37 6.96 16.41 -3.72
C GLN A 37 7.28 16.75 -5.18
N VAL A 38 7.17 18.04 -5.49
CA VAL A 38 7.63 18.61 -6.77
C VAL A 38 8.79 19.55 -6.53
N ARG A 39 9.78 19.52 -7.42
CA ARG A 39 10.96 20.38 -7.41
C ARG A 39 10.58 21.77 -7.91
N ASN A 40 10.84 22.78 -7.09
CA ASN A 40 10.88 24.19 -7.50
C ASN A 40 12.33 24.67 -7.65
N GLU A 41 12.53 25.92 -8.07
CA GLU A 41 13.85 26.53 -8.27
C GLU A 41 14.75 26.50 -7.03
N LYS A 42 14.16 26.60 -5.83
CA LYS A 42 14.91 26.77 -4.57
C LYS A 42 14.73 25.65 -3.55
N ALA A 43 13.71 24.81 -3.69
CA ALA A 43 13.40 23.75 -2.74
C ALA A 43 12.37 22.78 -3.34
N TYR A 44 12.13 21.66 -2.66
CA TYR A 44 10.97 20.83 -2.93
C TYR A 44 9.72 21.36 -2.21
N ARG A 45 8.56 21.17 -2.84
CA ARG A 45 7.25 21.50 -2.28
C ARG A 45 6.43 20.24 -2.09
N ASN A 46 5.83 20.09 -0.93
CA ASN A 46 4.88 19.01 -0.62
C ASN A 46 3.58 19.21 -1.41
N LEU A 47 3.16 18.17 -2.12
CA LEU A 47 1.90 18.16 -2.88
C LEU A 47 0.82 17.36 -2.17
N SER A 48 1.13 16.14 -1.73
CA SER A 48 0.15 15.23 -1.14
C SER A 48 0.81 14.26 -0.19
N TYR A 49 0.02 13.79 0.78
CA TYR A 49 0.44 12.95 1.89
C TYR A 49 -0.34 11.65 1.83
N PHE A 50 0.36 10.52 1.89
CA PHE A 50 -0.24 9.20 1.78
C PHE A 50 0.28 8.28 2.87
N SER A 51 -0.61 7.53 3.51
CA SER A 51 -0.21 6.44 4.41
C SER A 51 0.02 5.13 3.65
N GLU A 52 -0.42 5.02 2.40
CA GLU A 52 -0.31 3.79 1.61
C GLU A 52 0.31 4.14 0.25
N TRP A 53 0.99 3.17 -0.34
CA TRP A 53 1.68 3.36 -1.62
C TRP A 53 0.73 3.28 -2.82
N GLU A 54 -0.17 2.30 -2.82
CA GLU A 54 -1.11 2.03 -3.91
C GLU A 54 -1.90 3.26 -4.42
N PRO A 55 -2.39 4.17 -3.56
CA PRO A 55 -3.13 5.34 -4.02
C PRO A 55 -2.28 6.36 -4.79
N ILE A 56 -0.95 6.36 -4.62
CA ILE A 56 -0.05 7.34 -5.24
C ILE A 56 -0.13 7.23 -6.76
N GLU A 57 -0.04 6.01 -7.28
CA GLU A 57 -0.11 5.73 -8.72
C GLU A 57 -1.44 6.24 -9.32
N ARG A 58 -2.55 6.03 -8.60
CA ARG A 58 -3.89 6.46 -9.04
C ARG A 58 -4.03 7.98 -9.07
N HIS A 59 -3.43 8.70 -8.13
CA HIS A 59 -3.49 10.16 -8.07
C HIS A 59 -2.52 10.82 -9.05
N TYR A 60 -1.42 10.14 -9.37
CA TYR A 60 -0.36 10.65 -10.22
C TYR A 60 -0.01 9.66 -11.34
N PRO A 61 -0.89 9.48 -12.34
CA PRO A 61 -0.65 8.55 -13.44
C PRO A 61 0.63 8.89 -14.24
N GLN A 62 1.04 10.16 -14.26
CA GLN A 62 2.30 10.57 -14.86
C GLN A 62 3.54 9.98 -14.16
N LEU A 63 3.46 9.71 -12.85
CA LEU A 63 4.54 9.05 -12.12
C LEU A 63 4.55 7.55 -12.45
N ALA A 64 3.37 6.93 -12.57
CA ALA A 64 3.22 5.56 -13.03
C ALA A 64 3.92 5.35 -14.38
N MET A 65 3.62 6.22 -15.35
CA MET A 65 4.24 6.18 -16.69
C MET A 65 5.75 6.43 -16.66
N ALA A 66 6.24 7.19 -15.67
CA ALA A 66 7.65 7.50 -15.52
C ALA A 66 8.45 6.44 -14.73
N GLY A 67 7.83 5.28 -14.42
CA GLY A 67 8.50 4.17 -13.75
C GLY A 67 8.36 4.18 -12.23
N LEU A 68 7.28 4.74 -11.69
CA LEU A 68 6.92 4.53 -10.29
C LEU A 68 6.73 3.02 -10.03
N PRO A 69 7.40 2.43 -9.03
CA PRO A 69 7.25 1.01 -8.75
C PRO A 69 5.83 0.71 -8.25
N LEU A 70 5.31 -0.47 -8.62
CA LEU A 70 3.97 -0.92 -8.24
C LEU A 70 3.82 -1.12 -6.73
N ASN A 71 4.91 -1.50 -6.06
CA ASN A 71 4.98 -1.68 -4.62
C ASN A 71 5.94 -0.66 -4.02
N SER A 72 5.72 -0.29 -2.76
CA SER A 72 6.63 0.61 -2.06
C SER A 72 8.04 0.00 -1.98
N PRO A 73 9.09 0.75 -2.36
CA PRO A 73 10.48 0.37 -2.13
C PRO A 73 10.81 0.20 -0.64
N GLU A 74 10.11 0.95 0.22
CA GLU A 74 10.33 0.95 1.65
C GLU A 74 9.01 0.73 2.38
N VAL A 75 8.98 -0.20 3.34
CA VAL A 75 7.77 -0.50 4.10
C VAL A 75 7.74 0.37 5.35
N LEU A 76 6.78 1.30 5.40
CA LEU A 76 6.60 2.20 6.53
C LEU A 76 6.16 1.46 7.80
N SER A 77 6.57 1.95 8.96
CA SER A 77 6.36 1.31 10.26
C SER A 77 4.88 1.08 10.60
N HIS A 78 4.00 2.01 10.26
CA HIS A 78 2.55 1.85 10.46
C HIS A 78 1.95 0.81 9.51
N GLU A 79 2.51 0.68 8.30
CA GLU A 79 2.12 -0.33 7.32
C GLU A 79 2.50 -1.73 7.84
N VAL A 80 3.69 -1.86 8.44
CA VAL A 80 4.11 -3.08 9.15
C VAL A 80 3.12 -3.42 10.28
N LYS A 81 2.85 -2.47 11.19
CA LYS A 81 1.91 -2.68 12.30
C LYS A 81 0.53 -3.11 11.81
N ARG A 82 0.02 -2.48 10.74
CA ARG A 82 -1.27 -2.83 10.15
C ARG A 82 -1.27 -4.24 9.56
N ARG A 83 -0.21 -4.62 8.83
CA ARG A 83 -0.07 -5.98 8.26
C ARG A 83 -0.01 -7.04 9.36
N VAL A 84 0.73 -6.78 10.44
CA VAL A 84 0.80 -7.67 11.61
C VAL A 84 -0.57 -7.83 12.27
N MET A 85 -1.32 -6.74 12.49
CA MET A 85 -2.68 -6.82 13.05
C MET A 85 -3.64 -7.59 12.14
N ARG A 86 -3.59 -7.39 10.81
CA ARG A 86 -4.41 -8.16 9.86
C ARG A 86 -4.11 -9.65 9.91
N LEU A 87 -2.84 -10.03 10.07
CA LEU A 87 -2.41 -11.43 10.19
C LEU A 87 -2.80 -12.04 11.54
N GLY A 88 -2.80 -11.27 12.63
CA GLY A 88 -3.26 -11.69 13.95
C GLY A 88 -4.77 -11.90 14.03
N ASN A 89 -5.54 -11.39 13.08
CA ASN A 89 -6.99 -11.53 12.98
C ASN A 89 -7.45 -12.62 12.02
N LYS A 90 -6.55 -13.50 11.56
CA LYS A 90 -6.98 -14.71 10.83
C LYS A 90 -7.72 -15.59 11.85
N PRO A 91 -9.06 -15.73 11.79
CA PRO A 91 -9.72 -16.70 12.65
C PRO A 91 -9.08 -18.04 12.32
N ALA A 92 -8.56 -18.73 13.34
CA ALA A 92 -8.31 -20.14 13.23
C ALA A 92 -9.64 -20.75 12.76
N LEU A 93 -9.68 -21.20 11.51
CA LEU A 93 -10.66 -22.19 11.11
C LEU A 93 -10.36 -23.38 12.02
N ASN A 94 -11.16 -23.51 13.07
CA ASN A 94 -11.18 -24.70 13.88
C ASN A 94 -11.74 -25.79 12.96
N ASP A 95 -10.85 -26.63 12.44
CA ASP A 95 -11.20 -27.93 11.93
C ASP A 95 -11.54 -28.82 13.12
N ASP A 96 -12.80 -28.81 13.54
CA ASP A 96 -13.40 -29.83 14.41
C ASP A 96 -14.91 -29.94 14.10
N GLU A 97 -15.19 -30.80 13.11
CA GLU A 97 -16.18 -31.88 13.09
C GLU A 97 -17.64 -31.70 13.63
N ILE A 98 -18.58 -32.21 12.80
CA ILE A 98 -19.82 -32.94 13.12
C ILE A 98 -21.18 -32.26 12.83
N GLU A 99 -21.86 -32.86 11.84
CA GLU A 99 -23.31 -33.00 11.60
C GLU A 99 -24.25 -31.78 11.68
N ARG A 100 -24.71 -31.33 10.50
CA ARG A 100 -26.11 -31.46 10.01
C ARG A 100 -26.34 -30.49 8.84
N GLY A 101 -26.00 -30.94 7.63
CA GLY A 101 -26.56 -30.40 6.40
C GLY A 101 -27.67 -31.34 5.91
N PRO A 102 -28.87 -30.85 5.54
CA PRO A 102 -29.90 -31.71 4.98
C PRO A 102 -29.51 -32.12 3.56
N THR A 103 -29.31 -33.43 3.40
CA THR A 103 -29.52 -34.28 2.21
C THR A 103 -29.52 -33.61 0.83
N CYS A 104 -28.51 -33.97 0.02
CA CYS A 104 -28.64 -34.01 -1.42
C CYS A 104 -29.63 -35.10 -1.82
N ASN A 105 -30.71 -34.77 -2.54
CA ASN A 105 -31.46 -35.75 -3.31
C ASN A 105 -31.14 -35.54 -4.79
N LEU A 106 -30.16 -36.30 -5.28
CA LEU A 106 -29.94 -36.50 -6.71
C LEU A 106 -30.63 -37.81 -7.12
N GLY A 107 -31.78 -37.64 -7.78
CA GLY A 107 -32.35 -38.59 -8.75
C GLY A 107 -33.04 -39.84 -8.19
N GLN A 108 -34.27 -40.07 -8.64
CA GLN A 108 -34.62 -41.31 -9.33
C GLN A 108 -35.87 -41.13 -10.22
N LEU A 109 -35.81 -41.89 -11.30
CA LEU A 109 -36.58 -41.90 -12.54
C LEU A 109 -37.83 -42.80 -12.38
N LYS A 110 -38.89 -42.57 -13.19
CA LYS A 110 -39.92 -43.55 -13.64
C LYS A 110 -40.95 -43.99 -12.57
N THR A 111 -42.23 -44.27 -12.83
CA THR A 111 -42.99 -44.71 -14.03
C THR A 111 -44.51 -44.59 -13.76
N SER A 112 -45.29 -44.64 -14.84
CA SER A 112 -46.76 -44.69 -14.99
C SER A 112 -47.57 -45.52 -13.98
N LYS A 113 -48.85 -45.12 -13.79
CA LYS A 113 -50.01 -45.94 -14.20
C LYS A 113 -51.22 -45.07 -14.51
#